data_AF-A0A496Y8E0-F1
#
_entry.id   AF-A0A496Y8E0-F1
#
_cell.length_a   1.000
_cell.length_b   1.000
_cell.length_c   1.000
_cell.angle_alpha   90.00
_cell.angle_beta   90.00
_cell.angle_gamma   90.00
#
_symmetry.space_group_name_H-M   'P 1'
#
loop_
_entity.id
_entity.type
_entity.pdbx_description
1 polymer ?
#
loop_
_entity_poly.entity_id
_entity_poly.type
_entity_poly.pdbx_seq_one_letter_code
_entity_poly.pdbx_strand_id
1 'polypeptide(L)'
;MAEESRLIHMIRKKCAGEPYDVELYVNTMDRIMRSVFRVFARRNFPESDFGLESFMNFCWEKLENEQFAYKLSDLTFENDTHFLRYTRKIFENLLREKTAVFSPGFRARKKQLERVLKRACLSMCRKMCGCWKLAEFRTEICEPADADQLMEAAATIPTPELKPPKNPGERAPSIRDKEMARYLTTLLRAAGGMARHGDILTLLSRQFNLYTIRIEPMPVEEKHAELFRDQEVLLSPDHELMAKEIFGGMDSDMVDVHYYRVAVEMTIAETARQTGWSAGTVYNRERRYKEYLRSYFNRKGEFATPEEMEAVMQIVSKEVLAKKESQ
;
A
#
# COMPACT_ATOMS: atom_id res chain seq x y z
N MET A 1 44.62 10.51 11.78
CA MET A 1 43.70 11.14 12.74
C MET A 1 42.34 11.14 12.09
N ALA A 2 41.35 10.48 12.68
CA ALA A 2 40.01 10.39 12.09
C ALA A 2 39.39 11.79 12.07
N GLU A 3 38.98 12.26 10.89
CA GLU A 3 38.12 13.45 10.79
C GLU A 3 36.94 13.25 11.73
N GLU A 4 36.73 14.20 12.65
CA GLU A 4 35.56 14.17 13.52
C GLU A 4 34.30 14.08 12.66
N SER A 5 33.50 13.05 12.94
CA SER A 5 32.26 12.78 12.21
C SER A 5 31.23 13.86 12.55
N ARG A 6 31.23 14.93 11.76
CA ARG A 6 30.47 16.16 11.95
C ARG A 6 28.97 15.88 12.07
N LEU A 7 28.42 14.95 11.28
CA LEU A 7 26.98 14.64 11.29
C LEU A 7 26.58 13.78 12.49
N ILE A 8 27.40 12.78 12.83
CA ILE A 8 27.18 11.94 14.03
C ILE A 8 27.23 12.80 15.30
N HIS A 9 28.18 13.73 15.39
CA HIS A 9 28.27 14.64 16.54
C HIS A 9 27.08 15.61 16.60
N MET A 10 26.65 16.14 15.46
CA MET A 10 25.49 17.02 15.35
C MET A 10 24.19 16.36 15.85
N ILE A 11 23.91 15.11 15.47
CA ILE A 11 22.67 14.44 15.92
C ILE A 11 22.68 14.12 17.41
N ARG A 12 23.86 13.82 17.97
CA ARG A 12 24.03 13.62 19.42
C ARG A 12 23.80 14.91 20.19
N LYS A 13 24.36 16.04 19.72
CA LYS A 13 24.11 17.36 20.30
C LYS A 13 22.64 17.74 20.28
N LYS A 14 21.96 17.54 19.13
CA LYS A 14 20.50 17.74 19.03
C LYS A 14 19.74 16.95 20.08
N CYS A 15 20.04 15.65 20.22
CA CYS A 15 19.31 14.78 21.16
C CYS A 15 19.68 15.03 22.64
N ALA A 16 20.87 15.58 22.91
CA ALA A 16 21.29 16.03 24.23
C ALA A 16 20.72 17.42 24.62
N GLY A 17 20.04 18.11 23.69
CA GLY A 17 19.57 19.48 23.90
C GLY A 17 20.69 20.53 23.87
N GLU A 18 21.86 20.18 23.34
CA GLU A 18 23.00 21.09 23.17
C GLU A 18 22.87 21.91 21.88
N PRO A 19 23.53 23.09 21.78
CA PRO A 19 23.58 23.85 20.54
C PRO A 19 24.17 23.01 19.39
N TYR A 20 23.44 22.95 18.28
CA TYR A 20 23.82 22.21 17.08
C TYR A 20 23.54 23.02 15.82
N ASP A 21 24.18 22.62 14.72
CA ASP A 21 24.00 23.22 13.40
C ASP A 21 22.65 22.76 12.80
N VAL A 22 21.59 23.52 13.09
CA VAL A 22 20.21 23.21 12.66
C VAL A 22 20.11 23.16 11.14
N GLU A 23 20.77 24.08 10.46
CA GLU A 23 20.73 24.18 8.99
C GLU A 23 21.39 22.96 8.35
N LEU A 24 22.57 22.55 8.85
CA LEU A 24 23.22 21.33 8.39
C LEU A 24 22.36 20.08 8.64
N TYR A 25 21.69 20.01 9.78
CA TYR A 25 20.80 18.89 10.12
C TYR A 25 19.64 18.78 9.13
N VAL A 26 18.88 19.87 8.97
CA VAL A 26 17.71 19.92 8.08
C VAL A 26 18.12 19.65 6.64
N ASN A 27 19.14 20.35 6.13
CA ASN A 27 19.59 20.19 4.75
C ASN A 27 20.11 18.78 4.46
N THR A 28 20.78 18.15 5.43
CA THR A 28 21.28 16.78 5.27
C THR A 28 20.11 15.80 5.20
N MET A 29 19.16 15.87 6.13
CA MET A 29 18.02 14.97 6.17
C MET A 29 17.13 15.13 4.92
N ASP A 30 16.80 16.37 4.56
CA ASP A 30 16.06 16.69 3.33
C ASP A 30 16.75 16.13 2.09
N ARG A 31 18.06 16.31 1.96
CA ARG A 31 18.81 15.80 0.80
C ARG A 31 18.73 14.28 0.70
N ILE A 32 18.80 13.56 1.82
CA ILE A 32 18.66 12.10 1.83
C ILE A 32 17.23 11.70 1.45
N MET A 33 16.21 12.32 2.04
CA MET A 33 14.79 12.05 1.72
C MET A 33 14.51 12.29 0.24
N ARG A 34 14.91 13.44 -0.31
CA ARG A 34 14.77 13.78 -1.73
C ARG A 34 15.50 12.78 -2.63
N SER A 35 16.69 12.34 -2.22
CA SER A 35 17.45 11.32 -2.96
C SER A 35 16.75 9.96 -2.96
N VAL A 36 16.28 9.50 -1.80
CA VAL A 36 15.51 8.25 -1.67
C VAL A 36 14.26 8.30 -2.55
N PHE A 37 13.49 9.38 -2.44
CA PHE A 37 12.29 9.59 -3.24
C PHE A 37 12.61 9.57 -4.73
N ARG A 38 13.57 10.36 -5.23
CA ARG A 38 13.90 10.39 -6.67
C ARG A 38 14.34 9.02 -7.22
N VAL A 39 15.11 8.26 -6.44
CA VAL A 39 15.66 6.97 -6.89
C VAL A 39 14.60 5.86 -6.86
N PHE A 40 13.72 5.86 -5.86
CA PHE A 40 12.71 4.81 -5.69
C PHE A 40 11.37 5.12 -6.34
N ALA A 41 10.97 6.39 -6.44
CA ALA A 41 9.75 6.81 -7.12
C ALA A 41 9.86 6.60 -8.63
N ARG A 42 10.93 7.06 -9.28
CA ARG A 42 11.12 6.90 -10.74
C ARG A 42 11.16 5.45 -11.24
N ARG A 43 11.52 4.49 -10.38
CA ARG A 43 11.58 3.06 -10.74
C ARG A 43 10.26 2.31 -10.54
N ASN A 44 9.33 2.84 -9.73
CA ASN A 44 8.12 2.12 -9.33
C ASN A 44 6.83 2.92 -9.61
N PHE A 45 6.91 4.23 -9.85
CA PHE A 45 5.78 5.16 -9.94
C PHE A 45 6.09 6.29 -10.95
N PRO A 46 5.91 6.06 -12.27
CA PRO A 46 6.34 7.01 -13.29
C PRO A 46 5.58 8.35 -13.24
N GLU A 47 4.35 8.38 -12.75
CA GLU A 47 3.45 9.54 -12.83
C GLU A 47 2.48 9.64 -11.62
N SER A 48 2.99 9.47 -10.39
CA SER A 48 2.19 9.68 -9.18
C SER A 48 2.38 11.09 -8.60
N ASP A 49 1.30 11.75 -8.20
CA ASP A 49 1.31 12.95 -7.35
C ASP A 49 1.39 12.58 -5.84
N PHE A 50 1.96 11.39 -5.53
CA PHE A 50 2.61 11.14 -4.24
C PHE A 50 3.79 12.11 -4.14
N GLY A 51 3.48 13.34 -3.72
CA GLY A 51 4.42 14.43 -3.77
C GLY A 51 5.62 14.15 -2.89
N LEU A 52 6.78 14.55 -3.38
CA LEU A 52 8.01 14.60 -2.59
C LEU A 52 7.77 15.23 -1.21
N GLU A 53 6.87 16.22 -1.13
CA GLU A 53 6.47 16.91 0.08
C GLU A 53 5.73 16.02 1.09
N SER A 54 4.75 15.23 0.66
CA SER A 54 4.03 14.28 1.54
C SER A 54 4.95 13.22 2.13
N PHE A 55 5.89 12.70 1.32
CA PHE A 55 6.92 11.78 1.79
C PHE A 55 7.87 12.43 2.82
N MET A 56 8.30 13.67 2.54
CA MET A 56 9.20 14.40 3.44
C MET A 56 8.51 14.72 4.77
N ASN A 57 7.27 15.18 4.76
CA ASN A 57 6.49 15.45 5.97
C ASN A 57 6.34 14.19 6.82
N PHE A 58 6.03 13.05 6.21
CA PHE A 58 5.98 11.78 6.91
C PHE A 58 7.34 11.39 7.52
N CYS A 59 8.42 11.53 6.77
CA CYS A 59 9.76 11.23 7.30
C CYS A 59 10.13 12.15 8.46
N TRP A 60 9.77 13.43 8.40
CA TRP A 60 10.00 14.40 9.48
C TRP A 60 9.17 14.07 10.73
N GLU A 61 7.89 13.73 10.57
CA GLU A 61 7.04 13.27 11.66
C GLU A 61 7.65 12.05 12.36
N LYS A 62 8.09 11.05 11.57
CA LYS A 62 8.76 9.87 12.10
C LYS A 62 10.10 10.21 12.76
N LEU A 63 10.87 11.12 12.17
CA LEU A 63 12.20 11.52 12.65
C LEU A 63 12.13 12.22 14.01
N GLU A 64 11.21 13.17 14.15
CA GLU A 64 11.09 14.04 15.32
C GLU A 64 10.09 13.51 16.35
N ASN A 65 8.86 13.13 15.94
CA ASN A 65 7.80 12.77 16.87
C ASN A 65 7.87 11.31 17.35
N GLU A 66 8.38 10.41 16.51
CA GLU A 66 8.53 8.97 16.85
C GLU A 66 9.96 8.58 17.26
N GLN A 67 10.76 9.57 17.66
CA GLN A 67 12.06 9.40 18.28
C GLN A 67 13.12 8.67 17.41
N PHE A 68 12.99 8.66 16.07
CA PHE A 68 14.06 8.10 15.24
C PHE A 68 15.36 8.90 15.35
N ALA A 69 15.29 10.22 15.57
CA ALA A 69 16.48 11.02 15.86
C ALA A 69 17.24 10.51 17.09
N TYR A 70 16.53 10.17 18.18
CA TYR A 70 17.12 9.57 19.39
C TYR A 70 17.68 8.17 19.13
N LYS A 71 16.96 7.34 18.37
CA LYS A 71 17.50 6.02 17.95
C LYS A 71 18.79 6.17 17.15
N LEU A 72 18.88 7.19 16.29
CA LEU A 72 20.09 7.49 15.53
C LEU A 72 21.21 8.01 16.46
N SER A 73 20.93 8.78 17.51
CA SER A 73 21.97 9.24 18.44
C SER A 73 22.55 8.12 19.29
N ASP A 74 21.73 7.14 19.65
CA ASP A 74 22.10 6.02 20.53
C ASP A 74 22.93 4.94 19.82
N LEU A 75 22.91 4.93 18.48
CA LEU A 75 23.68 3.99 17.68
C LEU A 75 25.15 4.43 17.51
N THR A 76 26.04 3.44 17.48
CA THR A 76 27.45 3.63 17.14
C THR A 76 27.67 3.46 15.64
N PHE A 77 28.26 4.48 15.02
CA PHE A 77 28.65 4.48 13.62
C PHE A 77 30.16 4.69 13.49
N GLU A 78 30.75 4.04 12.48
CA GLU A 78 32.19 4.13 12.21
C GLU A 78 32.60 5.50 11.66
N ASN A 79 31.73 6.13 10.86
CA ASN A 79 31.93 7.43 10.24
C ASN A 79 30.60 7.98 9.68
N ASP A 80 30.60 9.25 9.26
CA ASP A 80 29.44 9.91 8.66
C ASP A 80 28.90 9.19 7.42
N THR A 81 29.74 8.49 6.65
CA THR A 81 29.26 7.71 5.49
C THR A 81 28.40 6.53 5.93
N HIS A 82 28.80 5.82 6.98
CA HIS A 82 28.01 4.73 7.57
C HIS A 82 26.68 5.25 8.11
N PHE A 83 26.72 6.37 8.84
CA PHE A 83 25.52 7.07 9.32
C PHE A 83 24.55 7.41 8.17
N LEU A 84 25.04 8.08 7.12
CA LEU A 84 24.24 8.47 5.96
C LEU A 84 23.60 7.28 5.25
N ARG A 85 24.33 6.16 5.10
CA ARG A 85 23.79 4.92 4.50
C ARG A 85 22.67 4.33 5.35
N TYR A 86 22.85 4.32 6.67
CA TYR A 86 21.85 3.82 7.60
C TYR A 86 20.59 4.68 7.60
N THR A 87 20.74 5.99 7.70
CA THR A 87 19.64 6.97 7.63
C THR A 87 18.88 6.88 6.31
N ARG A 88 19.61 6.78 5.18
CA ARG A 88 19.01 6.47 3.88
C ARG A 88 18.16 5.21 3.94
N LYS A 89 18.65 4.15 4.59
CA LYS A 89 17.92 2.88 4.70
C LYS A 89 16.63 2.99 5.51
N ILE A 90 16.63 3.81 6.56
CA ILE A 90 15.42 4.12 7.33
C ILE A 90 14.39 4.77 6.39
N PHE A 91 14.77 5.84 5.69
CA PHE A 91 13.84 6.54 4.78
C PHE A 91 13.37 5.64 3.62
N GLU A 92 14.22 4.75 3.10
CA GLU A 92 13.79 3.73 2.14
C GLU A 92 12.71 2.81 2.72
N ASN A 93 12.83 2.42 3.99
CA ASN A 93 11.86 1.57 4.65
C ASN A 93 10.56 2.33 4.97
N LEU A 94 10.65 3.60 5.37
CA LEU A 94 9.47 4.45 5.59
C LEU A 94 8.70 4.71 4.29
N LEU A 95 9.41 4.95 3.18
CA LEU A 95 8.81 5.05 1.86
C LEU A 95 8.07 3.75 1.51
N ARG A 96 8.71 2.60 1.73
CA ARG A 96 8.10 1.28 1.53
C ARG A 96 6.90 1.04 2.44
N GLU A 97 6.96 1.48 3.69
CA GLU A 97 5.87 1.36 4.65
C GLU A 97 4.66 2.16 4.17
N LYS A 98 4.84 3.44 3.85
CA LYS A 98 3.77 4.27 3.29
C LYS A 98 3.19 3.65 2.04
N THR A 99 4.01 3.29 1.06
CA THR A 99 3.53 2.62 -0.17
C THR A 99 2.81 1.29 0.10
N ALA A 100 3.17 0.55 1.14
CA ALA A 100 2.56 -0.74 1.48
C ALA A 100 1.20 -0.60 2.20
N VAL A 101 0.95 0.52 2.89
CA VAL A 101 -0.38 0.84 3.46
C VAL A 101 -1.41 1.01 2.35
N PHE A 102 -0.99 1.58 1.22
CA PHE A 102 -1.84 1.85 0.06
C PHE A 102 -2.09 0.65 -0.86
N SER A 103 -1.64 -0.56 -0.50
CA SER A 103 -1.95 -1.77 -1.27
C SER A 103 -2.05 -3.02 -0.38
N PRO A 104 -3.19 -3.21 0.31
CA PRO A 104 -3.49 -4.41 1.08
C PRO A 104 -3.32 -5.69 0.25
N GLY A 105 -3.69 -5.64 -1.04
CA GLY A 105 -3.48 -6.69 -2.03
C GLY A 105 -2.01 -7.04 -2.25
N PHE A 106 -1.16 -6.05 -2.51
CA PHE A 106 0.28 -6.27 -2.66
C PHE A 106 0.92 -6.77 -1.37
N ARG A 107 0.50 -6.26 -0.21
CA ARG A 107 0.95 -6.74 1.11
C ARG A 107 0.56 -8.19 1.34
N ALA A 108 -0.67 -8.57 1.02
CA ALA A 108 -1.16 -9.94 1.10
C ALA A 108 -0.39 -10.87 0.15
N ARG A 109 -0.13 -10.44 -1.09
CA ARG A 109 0.63 -11.21 -2.09
C ARG A 109 2.09 -11.35 -1.72
N LYS A 110 2.71 -10.31 -1.16
CA LYS A 110 4.07 -10.38 -0.60
C LYS A 110 4.15 -11.39 0.55
N LYS A 111 3.23 -11.32 1.52
CA LYS A 111 3.15 -12.29 2.63
C LYS A 111 2.93 -13.72 2.10
N GLN A 112 2.07 -13.87 1.09
CA GLN A 112 1.79 -15.15 0.46
C GLN A 112 3.02 -15.73 -0.24
N LEU A 113 3.73 -14.91 -1.04
CA LEU A 113 4.99 -15.29 -1.68
C LEU A 113 5.99 -15.82 -0.66
N GLU A 114 6.19 -15.10 0.46
CA GLU A 114 7.12 -15.53 1.50
C GLU A 114 6.68 -16.86 2.13
N ARG A 115 5.38 -17.02 2.40
CA ARG A 115 4.83 -18.24 2.99
C ARG A 115 4.99 -19.45 2.07
N VAL A 116 4.73 -19.30 0.77
CA VAL A 116 4.76 -20.43 -0.19
C VAL A 116 6.18 -20.79 -0.60
N LEU A 117 7.05 -19.81 -0.89
CA LEU A 117 8.41 -20.08 -1.35
C LEU A 117 9.35 -20.54 -0.22
N LYS A 118 9.08 -20.16 1.04
CA LYS A 118 9.87 -20.61 2.20
C LYS A 118 9.98 -22.13 2.33
N ARG A 119 9.00 -22.88 1.82
CA ARG A 119 9.00 -24.36 1.85
C ARG A 119 9.71 -24.98 0.66
N ALA A 120 9.68 -24.34 -0.50
CA ALA A 120 10.22 -24.86 -1.75
C ALA A 120 11.67 -24.43 -2.01
N CYS A 121 12.12 -23.35 -1.36
CA CYS A 121 13.42 -22.74 -1.60
C CYS A 121 14.41 -22.94 -0.45
N LEU A 122 15.69 -22.78 -0.75
CA LEU A 122 16.78 -22.83 0.22
C LEU A 122 16.76 -21.61 1.14
N SER A 123 16.62 -21.85 2.45
CA SER A 123 16.62 -20.80 3.48
C SER A 123 17.92 -20.00 3.50
N MET A 124 19.04 -20.65 3.17
CA MET A 124 20.37 -20.03 3.14
C MET A 124 20.49 -18.95 2.05
N CYS A 125 19.97 -19.21 0.85
CA CYS A 125 19.94 -18.21 -0.23
C CYS A 125 19.13 -16.98 0.17
N ARG A 126 17.99 -17.17 0.84
CA ARG A 126 17.18 -16.03 1.30
C ARG A 126 17.91 -15.16 2.32
N LYS A 127 18.67 -15.77 3.23
CA LYS A 127 19.43 -15.05 4.26
C LYS A 127 20.68 -14.35 3.72
N MET A 128 21.43 -15.01 2.84
CA MET A 128 22.75 -14.54 2.41
C MET A 128 22.68 -13.64 1.17
N CYS A 129 21.89 -14.03 0.16
CA CYS A 129 21.83 -13.31 -1.12
C CYS A 129 20.46 -12.67 -1.40
N GLY A 130 19.48 -12.80 -0.49
CA GLY A 130 18.15 -12.21 -0.66
C GLY A 130 17.31 -12.86 -1.78
N CYS A 131 17.76 -14.00 -2.31
CA CYS A 131 17.15 -14.67 -3.45
C CYS A 131 16.30 -15.88 -3.03
N TRP A 132 15.41 -16.29 -3.93
CA TRP A 132 14.67 -17.54 -3.86
C TRP A 132 15.31 -18.52 -4.82
N LYS A 133 15.98 -19.54 -4.29
CA LYS A 133 16.57 -20.64 -5.06
C LYS A 133 15.84 -21.93 -4.73
N LEU A 134 15.31 -22.62 -5.73
CA LEU A 134 14.61 -23.88 -5.55
C LEU A 134 15.54 -24.94 -4.94
N ALA A 135 14.99 -25.77 -4.05
CA ALA A 135 15.78 -26.77 -3.33
C ALA A 135 16.40 -27.85 -4.26
N GLU A 136 15.74 -28.16 -5.37
CA GLU A 136 16.23 -29.10 -6.38
C GLU A 136 17.50 -28.60 -7.10
N PHE A 137 17.69 -27.27 -7.20
CA PHE A 137 18.88 -26.65 -7.81
C PHE A 137 20.04 -26.48 -6.81
N ARG A 138 20.01 -27.12 -5.63
CA ARG A 138 20.98 -26.85 -4.55
C ARG A 138 22.44 -26.93 -4.99
N THR A 139 22.76 -27.93 -5.79
CA THR A 139 24.13 -28.22 -6.27
C THR A 139 24.51 -27.48 -7.54
N GLU A 140 23.54 -26.84 -8.21
CA GLU A 140 23.77 -26.16 -9.48
C GLU A 140 24.23 -24.71 -9.25
N ILE A 141 25.08 -24.20 -10.15
CA ILE A 141 25.42 -22.78 -10.19
C ILE A 141 24.32 -22.09 -10.99
N CYS A 142 23.47 -21.33 -10.31
CA CYS A 142 22.37 -20.59 -10.93
C CYS A 142 22.65 -19.10 -10.84
N GLU A 143 22.44 -18.37 -11.93
CA GLU A 143 22.33 -16.92 -11.87
C GLU A 143 20.88 -16.53 -11.53
N PRO A 144 20.64 -15.50 -10.70
CA PRO A 144 19.29 -15.07 -10.38
C PRO A 144 18.64 -14.43 -11.61
N ALA A 145 17.51 -14.97 -12.04
CA ALA A 145 16.70 -14.37 -13.09
C ALA A 145 16.24 -12.96 -12.70
N ASP A 146 16.33 -12.05 -13.67
CA ASP A 146 15.80 -10.70 -13.55
C ASP A 146 14.30 -10.63 -13.87
N ALA A 147 13.73 -9.43 -13.78
CA ALA A 147 12.30 -9.23 -13.99
C ALA A 147 11.86 -9.57 -15.42
N ASP A 148 12.69 -9.36 -16.45
CA ASP A 148 12.31 -9.57 -17.84
C ASP A 148 12.35 -11.07 -18.19
N GLN A 149 13.37 -11.79 -17.71
CA GLN A 149 13.43 -13.25 -17.82
C GLN A 149 12.26 -13.94 -17.09
N LEU A 150 11.87 -13.41 -15.94
CA LEU A 150 10.69 -13.87 -15.22
C LEU A 150 9.38 -13.60 -15.99
N MET A 151 9.26 -12.45 -16.67
CA MET A 151 8.09 -12.13 -17.51
C MET A 151 8.01 -13.07 -18.73
N GLU A 152 9.14 -13.34 -19.37
CA GLU A 152 9.22 -14.28 -20.51
C GLU A 152 8.80 -15.69 -20.07
N ALA A 153 9.32 -16.16 -18.94
CA ALA A 153 8.90 -17.44 -18.36
C ALA A 153 7.40 -17.44 -18.03
N ALA A 154 6.88 -16.36 -17.44
CA ALA A 154 5.48 -16.23 -17.07
C ALA A 154 4.52 -16.25 -18.27
N ALA A 155 4.93 -15.77 -19.45
CA ALA A 155 4.09 -15.72 -20.65
C ALA A 155 3.58 -17.10 -21.09
N THR A 156 4.30 -18.17 -20.74
CA THR A 156 3.94 -19.56 -21.08
C THR A 156 3.23 -20.30 -19.94
N ILE A 157 3.10 -19.68 -18.76
CA ILE A 157 2.59 -20.31 -17.55
C ILE A 157 1.20 -19.75 -17.24
N PRO A 158 0.17 -20.59 -17.12
CA PRO A 158 -1.16 -20.16 -16.72
C PRO A 158 -1.13 -19.38 -15.40
N THR A 159 -1.60 -18.14 -15.45
CA THR A 159 -1.69 -17.28 -14.26
C THR A 159 -2.80 -17.80 -13.36
N PRO A 160 -2.55 -17.99 -12.06
CA PRO A 160 -3.59 -18.45 -11.15
C PRO A 160 -4.69 -17.38 -11.03
N GLU A 161 -5.94 -17.82 -11.12
CA GLU A 161 -7.09 -16.91 -11.07
C GLU A 161 -7.28 -16.33 -9.68
N LEU A 162 -7.54 -15.02 -9.64
CA LEU A 162 -8.04 -14.34 -8.46
C LEU A 162 -9.47 -14.81 -8.20
N LYS A 163 -9.68 -15.54 -7.11
CA LYS A 163 -11.01 -16.03 -6.76
C LYS A 163 -11.69 -15.03 -5.83
N PRO A 164 -12.94 -14.65 -6.10
CA PRO A 164 -13.70 -13.89 -5.13
C PRO A 164 -13.75 -14.64 -3.80
N PRO A 165 -13.78 -13.93 -2.68
CA PRO A 165 -13.88 -14.54 -1.37
C PRO A 165 -15.07 -15.51 -1.29
N LYS A 166 -14.87 -16.68 -0.67
CA LYS A 166 -15.94 -17.68 -0.53
C LYS A 166 -16.99 -17.27 0.50
N ASN A 167 -16.61 -16.42 1.43
CA ASN A 167 -17.45 -15.92 2.50
C ASN A 167 -17.61 -14.41 2.32
N PRO A 168 -18.84 -13.87 2.43
CA PRO A 168 -19.06 -12.43 2.53
C PRO A 168 -18.09 -11.86 3.56
N GLY A 169 -17.27 -10.89 3.15
CA GLY A 169 -16.26 -10.17 3.92
C GLY A 169 -14.85 -10.77 4.04
N GLU A 170 -14.46 -11.88 3.41
CA GLU A 170 -13.01 -12.17 3.33
C GLU A 170 -12.33 -11.07 2.47
N ARG A 171 -11.26 -10.41 2.98
CA ARG A 171 -10.61 -9.31 2.25
C ARG A 171 -10.06 -9.81 0.91
N ALA A 172 -10.45 -9.09 -0.14
CA ALA A 172 -9.94 -9.13 -1.51
C ALA A 172 -10.03 -10.52 -2.19
N PRO A 173 -10.10 -10.54 -3.53
CA PRO A 173 -9.91 -11.75 -4.28
C PRO A 173 -8.61 -12.45 -3.86
N SER A 174 -8.65 -13.75 -3.64
CA SER A 174 -7.49 -14.51 -3.13
C SER A 174 -7.12 -15.63 -4.07
N ILE A 175 -5.80 -15.83 -4.22
CA ILE A 175 -5.26 -17.01 -4.88
C ILE A 175 -4.98 -18.03 -3.78
N ARG A 176 -5.33 -19.30 -3.99
CA ARG A 176 -5.04 -20.33 -2.99
C ARG A 176 -3.53 -20.55 -2.91
N ASP A 177 -3.00 -20.75 -1.70
CA ASP A 177 -1.57 -21.00 -1.51
C ASP A 177 -1.03 -22.14 -2.37
N LYS A 178 -1.81 -23.22 -2.56
CA LYS A 178 -1.42 -24.34 -3.43
C LYS A 178 -1.26 -23.91 -4.89
N GLU A 179 -2.15 -23.05 -5.38
CA GLU A 179 -2.12 -22.53 -6.75
C GLU A 179 -0.94 -21.56 -6.93
N MET A 180 -0.75 -20.64 -5.98
CA MET A 180 0.38 -19.70 -5.99
C MET A 180 1.72 -20.42 -5.84
N ALA A 181 1.82 -21.43 -4.97
CA ALA A 181 3.03 -22.23 -4.80
C ALA A 181 3.39 -22.95 -6.10
N ARG A 182 2.40 -23.57 -6.78
CA ARG A 182 2.59 -24.22 -8.07
C ARG A 182 3.06 -23.21 -9.12
N TYR A 183 2.40 -22.07 -9.21
CA TYR A 183 2.75 -21.03 -10.16
C TYR A 183 4.20 -20.54 -9.96
N LEU A 184 4.55 -20.11 -8.74
CA LEU A 184 5.89 -19.56 -8.45
C LEU A 184 7.01 -20.60 -8.56
N THR A 185 6.75 -21.87 -8.25
CA THR A 185 7.77 -22.93 -8.42
C THR A 185 7.97 -23.31 -9.88
N THR A 186 6.89 -23.39 -10.68
CA THR A 186 7.00 -23.59 -12.13
C THR A 186 7.71 -22.42 -12.80
N LEU A 187 7.37 -21.19 -12.40
CA LEU A 187 8.01 -19.98 -12.88
C LEU A 187 9.51 -19.97 -12.59
N LEU A 188 9.90 -20.19 -11.33
CA LEU A 188 11.32 -20.23 -10.97
C LEU A 188 12.06 -21.32 -11.73
N ARG A 189 11.45 -22.49 -11.93
CA ARG A 189 12.06 -23.59 -12.70
C ARG A 189 12.27 -23.19 -14.16
N ALA A 190 11.27 -22.58 -14.79
CA ALA A 190 11.37 -22.07 -16.16
C ALA A 190 12.43 -20.96 -16.30
N ALA A 191 12.64 -20.17 -15.26
CA ALA A 191 13.63 -19.09 -15.21
C ALA A 191 15.03 -19.53 -14.72
N GLY A 192 15.35 -20.83 -14.69
CA GLY A 192 16.69 -21.32 -14.32
C GLY A 192 16.92 -21.55 -12.81
N GLY A 193 15.84 -21.65 -12.04
CA GLY A 193 15.84 -22.15 -10.65
C GLY A 193 16.06 -21.12 -9.56
N MET A 194 16.38 -19.86 -9.91
CA MET A 194 16.72 -18.82 -8.95
C MET A 194 16.26 -17.43 -9.40
N ALA A 195 15.73 -16.61 -8.48
CA ALA A 195 15.45 -15.20 -8.74
C ALA A 195 15.57 -14.35 -7.47
N ARG A 196 15.79 -13.04 -7.61
CA ARG A 196 15.81 -12.14 -6.44
C ARG A 196 14.39 -11.86 -5.99
N HIS A 197 14.21 -11.66 -4.68
CA HIS A 197 12.89 -11.33 -4.15
C HIS A 197 12.29 -10.06 -4.74
N GLY A 198 13.11 -9.05 -5.04
CA GLY A 198 12.65 -7.83 -5.70
C GLY A 198 12.05 -8.10 -7.07
N ASP A 199 12.72 -8.91 -7.89
CA ASP A 199 12.32 -9.18 -9.27
C ASP A 199 11.03 -10.03 -9.33
N ILE A 200 10.84 -10.99 -8.41
CA ILE A 200 9.57 -11.71 -8.30
C ILE A 200 8.43 -10.77 -7.88
N LEU A 201 8.68 -9.81 -6.97
CA LEU A 201 7.65 -8.83 -6.62
C LEU A 201 7.29 -7.92 -7.80
N THR A 202 8.27 -7.50 -8.60
CA THR A 202 8.05 -6.73 -9.83
C THR A 202 7.18 -7.51 -10.83
N LEU A 203 7.48 -8.80 -11.04
CA LEU A 203 6.65 -9.67 -11.86
C LEU A 203 5.22 -9.73 -11.31
N LEU A 204 5.05 -10.05 -10.02
CA LEU A 204 3.72 -10.17 -9.41
C LEU A 204 2.92 -8.87 -9.51
N SER A 205 3.57 -7.71 -9.39
CA SER A 205 2.89 -6.42 -9.59
C SER A 205 2.37 -6.25 -11.01
N ARG A 206 3.13 -6.66 -12.03
CA ARG A 206 2.70 -6.58 -13.43
C ARG A 206 1.64 -7.62 -13.75
N GLN A 207 1.89 -8.89 -13.42
CA GLN A 207 1.05 -10.02 -13.83
C GLN A 207 -0.35 -9.99 -13.20
N PHE A 208 -0.44 -9.53 -11.96
CA PHE A 208 -1.71 -9.45 -11.23
C PHE A 208 -2.27 -8.04 -11.22
N ASN A 209 -1.73 -7.13 -12.05
CA ASN A 209 -2.12 -5.73 -12.07
C ASN A 209 -2.14 -5.11 -10.66
N LEU A 210 -1.21 -5.55 -9.79
CA LEU A 210 -1.02 -4.97 -8.47
C LEU A 210 -0.17 -3.71 -8.65
N TYR A 211 -0.79 -2.72 -9.30
CA TYR A 211 -0.28 -1.38 -9.36
C TYR A 211 -1.17 -0.47 -8.53
N THR A 212 -0.52 0.60 -8.11
CA THR A 212 -1.10 1.72 -7.42
C THR A 212 -1.82 2.59 -8.46
N ILE A 213 -3.14 2.69 -8.39
CA ILE A 213 -4.01 3.44 -9.31
C ILE A 213 -4.35 4.80 -8.68
N ARG A 214 -4.23 5.87 -9.45
CA ARG A 214 -4.69 7.21 -9.08
C ARG A 214 -6.18 7.34 -9.38
N ILE A 215 -7.01 7.71 -8.40
CA ILE A 215 -8.36 8.20 -8.71
C ILE A 215 -8.29 9.71 -8.95
N GLU A 216 -8.88 10.16 -10.04
CA GLU A 216 -9.26 11.56 -10.16
C GLU A 216 -10.47 11.87 -9.27
N PRO A 217 -10.45 13.02 -8.57
CA PRO A 217 -11.58 13.45 -7.76
C PRO A 217 -12.86 13.48 -8.59
N MET A 218 -13.99 13.10 -7.98
CA MET A 218 -15.28 13.30 -8.63
C MET A 218 -15.49 14.79 -8.92
N PRO A 219 -16.14 15.15 -10.03
CA PRO A 219 -16.59 16.52 -10.23
C PRO A 219 -17.65 16.83 -9.17
N VAL A 220 -17.25 17.52 -8.10
CA VAL A 220 -18.17 18.09 -7.12
C VAL A 220 -18.44 19.53 -7.56
N GLU A 221 -19.70 19.93 -7.55
CA GLU A 221 -20.10 21.32 -7.78
C GLU A 221 -19.28 22.27 -6.89
N GLU A 222 -18.88 23.42 -7.44
CA GLU A 222 -17.76 24.30 -7.05
C GLU A 222 -17.71 24.77 -5.59
N LYS A 223 -18.71 24.47 -4.75
CA LYS A 223 -18.81 24.95 -3.37
C LYS A 223 -18.11 24.09 -2.32
N HIS A 224 -17.70 22.87 -2.65
CA HIS A 224 -16.98 21.98 -1.71
C HIS A 224 -15.55 21.62 -2.17
N ALA A 225 -15.08 22.19 -3.28
CA ALA A 225 -13.82 21.86 -3.94
C ALA A 225 -12.54 22.21 -3.15
N GLU A 226 -12.66 22.90 -2.01
CA GLU A 226 -11.51 23.28 -1.16
C GLU A 226 -11.22 22.26 -0.04
N LEU A 227 -12.17 21.37 0.29
CA LEU A 227 -12.00 20.37 1.35
C LEU A 227 -11.44 19.02 0.88
N PHE A 228 -11.41 18.77 -0.43
CA PHE A 228 -11.10 17.45 -0.99
C PHE A 228 -9.89 17.41 -1.94
N ARG A 229 -9.05 18.46 -1.99
CA ARG A 229 -7.93 18.55 -2.94
C ARG A 229 -6.71 17.69 -2.61
N ASP A 230 -6.51 17.28 -1.36
CA ASP A 230 -5.17 16.86 -0.92
C ASP A 230 -5.06 15.41 -0.39
N GLN A 231 -6.02 14.53 -0.70
CA GLN A 231 -5.90 13.11 -0.34
C GLN A 231 -5.95 12.24 -1.58
N GLU A 232 -4.78 12.08 -2.22
CA GLU A 232 -4.60 11.04 -3.23
C GLU A 232 -4.69 9.66 -2.57
N VAL A 233 -5.85 9.02 -2.72
CA VAL A 233 -6.00 7.63 -2.34
C VAL A 233 -5.67 6.74 -3.52
N LEU A 234 -4.72 5.85 -3.28
CA LEU A 234 -4.18 4.96 -4.28
C LEU A 234 -5.02 3.67 -4.30
N LEU A 235 -5.79 3.49 -5.37
CA LEU A 235 -6.58 2.28 -5.58
C LEU A 235 -5.73 1.13 -6.13
N SER A 236 -6.32 -0.05 -6.13
CA SER A 236 -5.82 -1.24 -6.80
C SER A 236 -7.04 -1.98 -7.33
N PRO A 237 -6.90 -2.91 -8.29
CA PRO A 237 -8.03 -3.70 -8.78
C PRO A 237 -8.83 -4.38 -7.66
N ASP A 238 -8.19 -4.70 -6.52
CA ASP A 238 -8.87 -5.22 -5.34
C ASP A 238 -9.90 -4.25 -4.73
N HIS A 239 -9.65 -2.94 -4.77
CA HIS A 239 -10.57 -1.91 -4.27
C HIS A 239 -11.75 -1.72 -5.24
N GLU A 240 -11.51 -1.78 -6.56
CA GLU A 240 -12.59 -1.77 -7.56
C GLU A 240 -13.47 -3.02 -7.43
N LEU A 241 -12.85 -4.19 -7.23
CA LEU A 241 -13.59 -5.44 -7.02
C LEU A 241 -14.37 -5.41 -5.71
N MET A 242 -13.78 -4.88 -4.63
CA MET A 242 -14.48 -4.69 -3.35
C MET A 242 -15.64 -3.70 -3.50
N ALA A 243 -15.45 -2.58 -4.20
CA ALA A 243 -16.51 -1.61 -4.46
C ALA A 243 -17.64 -2.21 -5.31
N LYS A 244 -17.31 -2.99 -6.35
CA LYS A 244 -18.29 -3.74 -7.15
C LYS A 244 -19.06 -4.77 -6.31
N GLU A 245 -18.38 -5.45 -5.39
CA GLU A 245 -19.03 -6.39 -4.48
C GLU A 245 -19.96 -5.67 -3.50
N ILE A 246 -19.50 -4.57 -2.90
CA ILE A 246 -20.29 -3.72 -2.00
C ILE A 246 -21.53 -3.22 -2.75
N PHE A 247 -21.37 -2.62 -3.92
CA PHE A 247 -22.47 -2.09 -4.72
C PHE A 247 -23.43 -3.19 -5.19
N GLY A 248 -22.90 -4.32 -5.68
CA GLY A 248 -23.70 -5.45 -6.13
C GLY A 248 -24.51 -6.13 -5.01
N GLY A 249 -24.06 -6.02 -3.76
CA GLY A 249 -24.78 -6.51 -2.58
C GLY A 249 -25.76 -5.51 -1.98
N MET A 250 -25.79 -4.25 -2.44
CA MET A 250 -26.73 -3.24 -1.93
C MET A 250 -28.14 -3.47 -2.49
N ASP A 251 -29.12 -3.57 -1.58
CA ASP A 251 -30.53 -3.49 -1.95
C ASP A 251 -30.96 -2.05 -2.27
N SER A 252 -32.18 -1.86 -2.78
CA SER A 252 -32.70 -0.53 -3.15
C SER A 252 -32.68 0.46 -1.98
N ASP A 253 -33.02 0.01 -0.77
CA ASP A 253 -33.03 0.85 0.42
C ASP A 253 -31.60 1.29 0.78
N MET A 254 -30.60 0.41 0.63
CA MET A 254 -29.19 0.74 0.86
C MET A 254 -28.64 1.70 -0.20
N VAL A 255 -29.02 1.53 -1.47
CA VAL A 255 -28.65 2.47 -2.56
C VAL A 255 -29.22 3.85 -2.28
N ASP A 256 -30.48 3.94 -1.89
CA ASP A 256 -31.13 5.20 -1.52
C ASP A 256 -30.48 5.87 -0.31
N VAL A 257 -30.20 5.10 0.75
CA VAL A 257 -29.48 5.59 1.92
C VAL A 257 -28.11 6.12 1.54
N HIS A 258 -27.33 5.37 0.75
CA HIS A 258 -26.01 5.80 0.34
C HIS A 258 -26.07 7.09 -0.50
N TYR A 259 -26.97 7.14 -1.48
CA TYR A 259 -27.17 8.33 -2.30
C TYR A 259 -27.49 9.56 -1.44
N TYR A 260 -28.57 9.50 -0.65
CA TYR A 260 -29.03 10.69 0.08
C TYR A 260 -28.16 11.05 1.28
N ARG A 261 -27.63 10.07 2.03
CA ARG A 261 -26.92 10.32 3.30
C ARG A 261 -25.41 10.42 3.14
N VAL A 262 -24.84 9.83 2.09
CA VAL A 262 -23.37 9.77 1.89
C VAL A 262 -22.96 10.60 0.67
N ALA A 263 -23.53 10.35 -0.51
CA ALA A 263 -23.12 11.06 -1.72
C ALA A 263 -23.62 12.52 -1.78
N VAL A 264 -24.86 12.76 -1.34
CA VAL A 264 -25.50 14.09 -1.34
C VAL A 264 -25.47 14.75 0.05
N GLU A 265 -25.05 14.02 1.08
CA GLU A 265 -24.89 14.51 2.46
C GLU A 265 -26.16 15.13 3.11
N MET A 266 -27.36 14.77 2.65
CA MET A 266 -28.63 15.26 3.24
C MET A 266 -28.79 14.77 4.66
N THR A 267 -29.34 15.59 5.57
CA THR A 267 -29.71 15.20 6.94
C THR A 267 -30.83 14.14 6.97
N ILE A 268 -31.00 13.44 8.10
CA ILE A 268 -32.11 12.47 8.28
C ILE A 268 -33.48 13.10 7.98
N ALA A 269 -33.69 14.35 8.39
CA ALA A 269 -34.95 15.05 8.17
C ALA A 269 -35.15 15.43 6.69
N GLU A 270 -34.09 15.75 5.96
CA GLU A 270 -34.12 16.00 4.52
C GLU A 270 -34.33 14.73 3.73
N THR A 271 -33.61 13.65 4.05
CA THR A 271 -33.80 12.33 3.46
C THR A 271 -35.23 11.83 3.68
N ALA A 272 -35.77 12.00 4.89
CA ALA A 272 -37.17 11.64 5.21
C ALA A 272 -38.17 12.38 4.30
N ARG A 273 -37.97 13.69 4.10
CA ARG A 273 -38.79 14.50 3.20
C ARG A 273 -38.65 14.06 1.74
N GLN A 274 -37.44 13.77 1.29
CA GLN A 274 -37.16 13.40 -0.10
C GLN A 274 -37.68 12.00 -0.46
N THR A 275 -37.61 11.05 0.47
CA THR A 275 -37.97 9.65 0.25
C THR A 275 -39.40 9.30 0.68
N GLY A 276 -40.06 10.19 1.43
CA GLY A 276 -41.34 9.92 2.07
C GLY A 276 -41.25 8.97 3.28
N TRP A 277 -40.04 8.63 3.74
CA TRP A 277 -39.86 7.76 4.90
C TRP A 277 -39.96 8.54 6.22
N SER A 278 -40.35 7.85 7.29
CA SER A 278 -40.23 8.43 8.62
C SER A 278 -38.75 8.59 9.02
N ALA A 279 -38.44 9.59 9.85
CA ALA A 279 -37.08 9.78 10.37
C ALA A 279 -36.54 8.51 11.09
N GLY A 280 -37.41 7.79 11.80
CA GLY A 280 -37.05 6.51 12.43
C GLY A 280 -36.73 5.41 11.41
N THR A 281 -37.45 5.39 10.28
CA THR A 281 -37.17 4.48 9.16
C THR A 281 -35.82 4.80 8.52
N VAL A 282 -35.53 6.08 8.25
CA VAL A 282 -34.23 6.52 7.72
C VAL A 282 -33.10 6.11 8.67
N TYR A 283 -33.25 6.35 9.97
CA TYR A 283 -32.25 5.96 10.98
C TYR A 283 -31.98 4.44 10.98
N ASN A 284 -33.04 3.62 10.96
CA ASN A 284 -32.89 2.16 10.98
C ASN A 284 -32.24 1.64 9.68
N ARG A 285 -32.58 2.23 8.53
CA ARG A 285 -31.97 1.87 7.24
C ARG A 285 -30.51 2.31 7.17
N GLU A 286 -30.17 3.50 7.66
CA GLU A 286 -28.79 3.97 7.80
C GLU A 286 -27.97 3.07 8.73
N ARG A 287 -28.56 2.61 9.84
CA ARG A 287 -27.90 1.66 10.74
C ARG A 287 -27.60 0.33 10.04
N ARG A 288 -28.58 -0.26 9.35
CA ARG A 288 -28.41 -1.51 8.58
C ARG A 288 -27.35 -1.35 7.49
N TYR A 289 -27.34 -0.21 6.79
CA TYR A 289 -26.33 0.11 5.80
C TYR A 289 -24.92 0.20 6.42
N LYS A 290 -24.77 0.87 7.57
CA LYS A 290 -23.49 0.92 8.29
C LYS A 290 -23.04 -0.46 8.79
N GLU A 291 -23.95 -1.30 9.25
CA GLU A 291 -23.67 -2.69 9.63
C GLU A 291 -23.19 -3.52 8.43
N TYR A 292 -23.84 -3.34 7.27
CA TYR A 292 -23.40 -3.94 6.01
C TYR A 292 -21.96 -3.53 5.66
N LEU A 293 -21.65 -2.22 5.64
CA LEU A 293 -20.28 -1.74 5.38
C LEU A 293 -19.26 -2.21 6.41
N ARG A 294 -19.62 -2.24 7.70
CA ARG A 294 -18.73 -2.74 8.77
C ARG A 294 -18.26 -4.17 8.50
N SER A 295 -19.10 -5.00 7.87
CA SER A 295 -18.73 -6.38 7.54
C SER A 295 -17.58 -6.49 6.53
N TYR A 296 -17.37 -5.44 5.71
CA TYR A 296 -16.27 -5.32 4.74
C TYR A 296 -15.00 -4.70 5.35
N PHE A 297 -15.15 -3.70 6.22
CA PHE A 297 -14.00 -2.92 6.73
C PHE A 297 -13.46 -3.34 8.11
N ASN A 298 -14.20 -4.16 8.87
CA ASN A 298 -13.81 -4.58 10.21
C ASN A 298 -13.64 -6.11 10.30
N ARG A 299 -12.42 -6.64 10.16
CA ARG A 299 -12.16 -8.09 10.33
C ARG A 299 -10.82 -8.47 10.95
N LYS A 300 -10.89 -9.51 11.80
CA LYS A 300 -9.77 -10.25 12.43
C LYS A 300 -8.75 -9.36 13.17
N GLY A 301 -9.21 -8.25 13.76
CA GLY A 301 -8.36 -7.34 14.51
C GLY A 301 -7.52 -6.38 13.65
N GLU A 302 -7.65 -6.41 12.32
CA GLU A 302 -7.04 -5.45 11.40
C GLU A 302 -8.14 -4.59 10.75
N PHE A 303 -8.31 -3.37 11.24
CA PHE A 303 -9.19 -2.36 10.62
C PHE A 303 -8.65 -1.97 9.24
N ALA A 304 -9.54 -1.79 8.26
CA ALA A 304 -9.18 -1.03 7.07
C ALA A 304 -8.72 0.36 7.53
N THR A 305 -7.66 0.88 6.91
CA THR A 305 -7.27 2.24 7.27
C THR A 305 -8.37 3.20 6.82
N PRO A 306 -8.56 4.35 7.49
CA PRO A 306 -9.55 5.33 7.08
C PRO A 306 -9.45 5.69 5.59
N GLU A 307 -8.23 5.73 5.05
CA GLU A 307 -7.94 5.99 3.65
C GLU A 307 -8.43 4.85 2.73
N GLU A 308 -8.21 3.58 3.10
CA GLU A 308 -8.71 2.42 2.35
C GLU A 308 -10.24 2.40 2.30
N MET A 309 -10.89 2.76 3.41
CA MET A 309 -12.35 2.89 3.49
C MET A 309 -12.85 3.98 2.55
N GLU A 310 -12.25 5.17 2.63
CA GLU A 310 -12.60 6.32 1.81
C GLU A 310 -12.48 6.02 0.32
N ALA A 311 -11.36 5.41 -0.11
CA ALA A 311 -11.15 5.01 -1.51
C ALA A 311 -12.26 4.11 -2.06
N VAL A 312 -12.59 3.04 -1.33
CA VAL A 312 -13.60 2.08 -1.75
C VAL A 312 -14.97 2.75 -1.77
N MET A 313 -15.26 3.58 -0.78
CA MET A 313 -16.54 4.30 -0.70
C MET A 313 -16.71 5.30 -1.84
N GLN A 314 -15.64 5.97 -2.31
CA GLN A 314 -15.72 6.86 -3.47
C GLN A 314 -16.09 6.13 -4.77
N ILE A 315 -15.57 4.91 -4.99
CA ILE A 315 -15.97 4.09 -6.15
C ILE A 315 -17.43 3.68 -6.03
N VAL A 316 -17.87 3.27 -4.85
CA VAL A 316 -19.28 2.93 -4.59
C VAL A 316 -20.18 4.15 -4.84
N SER A 317 -19.77 5.35 -4.41
CA SER A 317 -20.49 6.60 -4.68
C SER A 317 -20.64 6.88 -6.16
N LYS A 318 -19.57 6.70 -6.96
CA LYS A 318 -19.62 6.84 -8.43
C LYS A 318 -20.69 5.93 -9.05
N GLU A 319 -20.70 4.66 -8.66
CA GLU A 319 -21.67 3.66 -9.17
C GLU A 319 -23.10 3.98 -8.74
N VAL A 320 -23.31 4.43 -7.49
CA VAL A 320 -24.63 4.79 -6.97
C VAL A 320 -25.17 6.07 -7.64
N LEU A 321 -24.34 7.11 -7.81
CA LEU A 321 -24.71 8.33 -8.53
C LEU A 321 -25.13 8.01 -9.96
N ALA A 322 -24.29 7.27 -10.70
CA ALA A 322 -24.59 6.87 -12.07
C ALA A 322 -25.93 6.09 -12.18
N LYS A 323 -26.19 5.18 -11.24
CA LYS A 323 -27.46 4.45 -11.18
C LYS A 323 -28.65 5.37 -10.91
N LYS A 324 -28.51 6.34 -10.02
CA LYS A 324 -29.59 7.25 -9.61
C LYS A 324 -29.90 8.35 -10.62
N GLU A 325 -28.90 8.84 -11.34
CA GLU A 325 -29.06 9.86 -12.38
C GLU A 325 -29.57 9.27 -13.71
N SER A 326 -29.49 7.95 -13.87
CA SER A 326 -30.02 7.21 -15.03
C SER A 326 -31.51 6.80 -14.93
N GLN A 327 -32.18 7.10 -13.80
CA GLN A 327 -33.57 6.73 -13.51
C GLN A 327 -34.49 7.95 -13.51
#